data_AF-A0A8X6I6J7-F1
#
_entry.id   AF-A0A8X6I6J7-F1
#
_cell.length_a   1.000
_cell.length_b   1.000
_cell.length_c   1.000
_cell.angle_alpha   90.00
_cell.angle_beta   90.00
_cell.angle_gamma   90.00
#
_symmetry.space_group_name_H-M   'P 1'
#
loop_
_entity.id
_entity.type
_entity.pdbx_description
1 polymer ?
#
loop_
_entity_poly.entity_id
_entity_poly.type
_entity_poly.pdbx_seq_one_letter_code
_entity_poly.pdbx_strand_id
1 'polypeptide(L)' 'QDPPPICISPVRAADLCLDFHDIHISKNKFNICLDVQAKAFTRTVKHMELGCLP' A
#
# COMPACT_ATOMS: atom_id res chain seq x y z
N GLN A 1 -3.01 8.15 12.05
CA GLN A 1 -3.97 7.12 11.63
C GLN A 1 -3.72 6.91 10.16
N ASP A 2 -3.34 5.69 9.79
CA ASP A 2 -2.92 5.41 8.41
C ASP A 2 -4.12 5.50 7.44
N PRO A 3 -3.90 5.98 6.21
CA PRO A 3 -4.94 6.03 5.20
C PRO A 3 -5.39 4.62 4.81
N PRO A 4 -6.63 4.45 4.34
CA PRO A 4 -7.04 3.19 3.75
C PRO A 4 -6.22 2.90 2.47
N PRO A 5 -5.98 1.61 2.15
CA PRO A 5 -5.29 1.24 0.92
C PRO A 5 -6.01 1.74 -0.34
N ILE A 6 -5.24 2.20 -1.32
CA ILE A 6 -5.73 2.63 -2.63
C ILE A 6 -5.73 1.44 -3.57
N CYS A 7 -6.90 0.90 -3.89
CA CYS A 7 -7.04 -0.25 -4.78
C CYS A 7 -7.54 0.16 -6.17
N ILE A 8 -6.92 -0.42 -7.20
CA ILE A 8 -7.39 -0.38 -8.59
C ILE A 8 -7.68 -1.80 -9.08
N SER A 9 -8.75 -1.96 -9.84
CA SER A 9 -9.16 -3.26 -10.40
C SER A 9 -9.03 -3.22 -11.93
N PRO A 10 -7.81 -3.36 -12.49
CA PRO A 10 -7.61 -3.30 -13.93
C PRO A 10 -8.34 -4.41 -14.68
N VAL A 11 -8.61 -5.53 -14.01
CA VAL A 11 -9.42 -6.65 -14.51
C VAL A 11 -10.35 -7.14 -13.40
N ARG A 12 -11.55 -7.64 -13.72
CA ARG A 12 -12.56 -8.05 -12.71
C ARG A 12 -12.07 -9.10 -11.71
N ALA A 13 -11.09 -9.90 -12.10
CA ALA A 13 -10.55 -10.97 -11.29
C ALA A 13 -9.29 -10.59 -10.51
N ALA A 14 -8.74 -9.38 -10.70
CA ALA A 14 -7.51 -8.96 -10.03
C ALA A 14 -7.54 -7.49 -9.59
N ASP A 15 -7.14 -7.28 -8.34
CA ASP A 15 -6.98 -5.95 -7.75
C ASP A 15 -5.50 -5.70 -7.48
N LEU A 16 -5.06 -4.47 -7.67
CA LEU A 16 -3.77 -3.97 -7.23
C LEU A 16 -4.04 -2.90 -6.18
N CYS A 17 -3.61 -3.13 -4.95
CA CYS A 17 -3.75 -2.21 -3.83
C CYS A 17 -2.40 -1.63 -3.43
N LEU A 18 -2.35 -0.33 -3.24
CA LEU A 18 -1.23 0.42 -2.68
C LEU A 18 -1.59 0.74 -1.22
N ASP A 19 -0.75 0.34 -0.29
CA ASP A 19 -0.95 0.55 1.14
C ASP A 19 0.13 1.49 1.68
N PHE A 20 -0.30 2.64 2.19
CA PHE A 20 0.60 3.62 2.80
C PHE A 20 0.41 3.56 4.31
N HIS A 21 1.46 3.22 5.03
CA HIS A 21 1.40 3.05 6.48
C HIS A 21 2.61 3.69 7.16
N ASP A 22 2.56 3.75 8.49
CA ASP A 22 3.61 4.34 9.34
C ASP A 22 3.92 5.81 8.97
N ILE A 23 2.87 6.57 8.63
CA ILE A 23 3.02 7.96 8.20
C ILE A 23 3.34 8.85 9.42
N HIS A 24 4.59 9.27 9.53
CA HIS A 24 5.08 10.11 10.61
C HIS A 24 5.59 11.44 10.08
N ILE A 25 4.89 12.51 10.45
CA ILE A 25 5.29 13.89 10.15
C ILE A 25 5.80 14.54 11.43
N SER A 26 7.10 14.83 11.48
CA SER A 26 7.72 15.63 12.53
C SER A 26 8.37 16.87 11.92
N LYS A 27 8.65 17.90 12.73
CA LYS A 27 9.06 19.27 12.28
C LYS A 27 10.13 19.32 11.17
N ASN A 28 10.92 18.26 11.00
CA ASN A 28 11.97 18.15 9.97
C ASN A 28 12.12 16.75 9.35
N LYS A 29 11.19 15.82 9.57
CA LYS A 29 11.27 14.45 9.03
C LYS A 29 9.89 13.95 8.62
N PHE A 30 9.81 13.32 7.45
CA PHE A 30 8.59 12.75 6.92
C PHE A 30 8.85 11.27 6.60
N ASN A 31 8.44 10.37 7.48
CA ASN A 31 8.53 8.95 7.16
C ASN A 31 7.20 8.47 6.57
N ILE A 32 7.26 7.74 5.47
CA ILE A 32 6.12 7.01 4.90
C ILE A 32 6.59 5.64 4.41
N CYS A 33 5.87 4.59 4.76
CA CYS A 33 6.09 3.25 4.20
C CYS A 33 5.06 2.95 3.12
N LEU A 34 5.47 2.20 2.10
CA LEU A 34 4.63 1.83 0.97
C LEU A 34 4.72 0.32 0.71
N ASP A 35 3.56 -0.31 0.65
CA ASP A 35 3.41 -1.70 0.22
C ASP A 35 2.49 -1.81 -1.00
N VAL A 36 2.70 -2.87 -1.77
CA VAL A 36 1.87 -3.24 -2.91
C VAL A 36 1.30 -4.63 -2.71
N GLN A 37 -0.02 -4.74 -2.78
CA GLN A 37 -0.74 -6.01 -2.70
C GLN A 37 -1.45 -6.29 -4.02
N ALA A 38 -1.14 -7.42 -4.65
CA ALA A 38 -1.93 -7.95 -5.74
C ALA A 38 -2.91 -8.98 -5.21
N LYS A 39 -4.20 -8.82 -5.50
CA LYS A 39 -5.27 -9.75 -5.15
C LYS A 39 -5.82 -10.38 -6.41
N ALA A 40 -6.15 -11.67 -6.35
CA ALA A 40 -6.92 -12.36 -7.38
C ALA A 40 -8.11 -13.07 -6.75
N PHE A 41 -9.31 -12.92 -7.31
CA PHE A 41 -10.56 -13.47 -6.75
C PHE A 41 -10.68 -13.21 -5.24
N THR A 42 -10.47 -11.95 -4.83
CA THR A 42 -10.48 -11.47 -3.42
C THR A 42 -9.42 -12.07 -2.49
N ARG A 43 -8.43 -12.82 -3.00
CA ARG A 43 -7.30 -13.34 -2.20
C ARG A 43 -6.02 -12.62 -2.56
N THR A 44 -5.25 -12.20 -1.56
CA THR A 44 -3.90 -11.68 -1.79
C THR A 44 -3.02 -12.78 -2.37
N VAL A 45 -2.59 -12.60 -3.61
CA VAL A 45 -1.70 -13.53 -4.32
C VAL A 45 -0.25 -13.09 -4.27
N LYS A 46 -0.01 -11.77 -4.13
CA LYS A 46 1.32 -11.23 -3.85
C LYS A 46 1.23 -10.04 -2.90
N HIS A 47 2.22 -9.97 -2.03
CA HIS A 47 2.49 -8.82 -1.19
C HIS A 47 3.96 -8.44 -1.41
N MET A 48 4.22 -7.17 -1.72
CA MET A 48 5.55 -6.62 -1.93
C MET A 48 5.71 -5.40 -1.02
N GLU A 49 6.67 -5.47 -0.12
CA GLU A 49 7.09 -4.35 0.71
C GLU A 49 8.06 -3.50 -0.11
N LEU A 50 7.69 -2.26 -0.46
CA LEU A 50 8.57 -1.36 -1.20
C LEU A 50 9.50 -0.58 -0.27
N GLY A 51 9.23 -0.61 1.04
CA GLY A 51 10.03 0.01 2.08
C GLY A 51 9.54 1.42 2.44
N CYS A 52 10.36 2.12 3.23
CA CYS A 52 10.02 3.41 3.81
C CYS A 52 10.91 4.54 3.28
N LEU A 53 10.31 5.69 3.01
CA LEU A 53 10.95 6.91 2.53
C LEU A 53 10.98 7.96 3.66
N PRO A 54 12.14 8.62 3.92
CA PRO A 54 12.31 9.65 4.96
C PRO A 54 12.06 11.10 4.51
#